data_AF-A0A8B7U466-F1
#
_entry.id   AF-A0A8B7U466-F1
#
_cell.length_a   1.000
_cell.length_b   1.000
_cell.length_c   1.000
_cell.angle_alpha   90.00
_cell.angle_beta   90.00
_cell.angle_gamma   90.00
#
_symmetry.space_group_name_H-M   'P 1'
#
loop_
_entity.id
_entity.type
_entity.pdbx_description
1 polymer ?
#
loop_
_entity_poly.entity_id
_entity_poly.type
_entity_poly.pdbx_seq_one_letter_code
_entity_poly.pdbx_strand_id
1 'polypeptide(L)'
;MRCAARFRGAVALWPLLAAHVVTAFEPLSVGIAIGAVSALTGYLSYTDFFCRFAECCREKPLNASALRLDLEEKLFGQHLATEVILKALTGFRNNKHPKKPLTLSLHGWAGTGKNFVSQIVAENLHPKGLRSNFVHLFVSTLHFPHEQEIKLYQDQLQKWIRGNVSACASSVFIFDEMDKLHPGIIDAIKPFLDYYEQVDGISYRKAIFIFLSNAGGDLITKTALDFWRAGRKREEIQLKDLEPVLSVGVFNNRHKIQSHVCDPFCSRIAGKQLW
;
A
#
# COMPACT_ATOMS: atom_id res chain seq x y z
N MET A 1 -19.76 0.27 -8.91
CA MET A 1 -20.69 -0.75 -9.46
C MET A 1 -20.56 -2.04 -8.63
N ARG A 2 -21.62 -2.85 -8.62
CA ARG A 2 -22.11 -3.70 -7.51
C ARG A 2 -21.12 -4.73 -6.91
N CYS A 3 -21.20 -4.84 -5.59
CA CYS A 3 -20.61 -5.87 -4.72
C CYS A 3 -20.99 -7.28 -5.16
N ALA A 4 -19.99 -8.16 -5.36
CA ALA A 4 -20.20 -9.60 -5.51
C ALA A 4 -20.30 -10.24 -4.12
N ALA A 5 -21.47 -10.80 -3.81
CA ALA A 5 -21.71 -11.58 -2.61
C ALA A 5 -20.87 -12.86 -2.63
N ARG A 6 -20.21 -13.13 -1.50
CA ARG A 6 -19.37 -14.30 -1.24
C ARG A 6 -20.26 -15.50 -0.96
N PHE A 7 -20.55 -16.33 -1.97
CA PHE A 7 -21.16 -17.64 -1.74
C PHE A 7 -20.05 -18.65 -1.41
N ARG A 8 -20.06 -19.13 -0.16
CA ARG A 8 -19.19 -20.20 0.35
C ARG A 8 -19.42 -21.47 -0.45
N GLY A 9 -18.33 -22.18 -0.72
CA GLY A 9 -18.34 -23.48 -1.38
C GLY A 9 -19.23 -24.47 -0.67
N ALA A 10 -20.22 -24.95 -1.39
CA ALA A 10 -20.75 -26.29 -1.30
C ALA A 10 -21.03 -26.68 -2.75
N VAL A 11 -19.99 -27.14 -3.47
CA VAL A 11 -20.18 -27.89 -4.72
C VAL A 11 -20.74 -29.24 -4.29
N ALA A 12 -22.03 -29.23 -3.95
CA ALA A 12 -22.80 -30.43 -3.79
C ALA A 12 -22.82 -31.13 -5.16
N LEU A 13 -22.50 -32.41 -5.13
CA LEU A 13 -22.55 -33.42 -6.21
C LEU A 13 -23.96 -33.60 -6.82
N TRP A 14 -24.73 -32.52 -7.01
CA TRP A 14 -26.12 -32.56 -7.47
C TRP A 14 -26.36 -32.39 -9.00
N PRO A 15 -25.40 -32.43 -9.95
CA PRO A 15 -25.81 -32.49 -11.35
C PRO A 15 -26.23 -33.91 -11.79
N LEU A 16 -25.98 -34.96 -10.98
CA LEU A 16 -26.30 -36.35 -11.37
C LEU A 16 -27.70 -36.85 -10.98
N LEU A 17 -28.52 -36.03 -10.30
CA LEU A 17 -29.87 -36.42 -9.86
C LEU A 17 -31.01 -35.66 -10.56
N ALA A 18 -30.71 -34.76 -11.49
CA ALA A 18 -31.73 -34.03 -12.26
C ALA A 18 -32.17 -34.75 -13.56
N ALA A 19 -31.90 -36.05 -13.70
CA ALA A 19 -32.30 -36.84 -14.86
C ALA A 19 -33.76 -37.38 -14.78
N HIS A 20 -34.53 -37.05 -13.74
CA HIS A 20 -35.86 -37.64 -13.50
C HIS A 20 -37.02 -36.65 -13.30
N VAL A 21 -36.94 -35.44 -13.88
CA VAL A 21 -38.14 -34.61 -14.06
C VAL A 21 -38.20 -34.11 -15.51
N VAL A 22 -38.53 -35.02 -16.43
CA VAL A 22 -38.99 -34.65 -17.77
C VAL A 22 -40.48 -34.39 -17.67
N THR A 23 -40.86 -33.15 -17.40
CA THR A 23 -42.23 -32.69 -17.68
C THR A 23 -42.15 -31.38 -18.47
N ALA A 24 -42.52 -31.50 -19.76
CA ALA A 24 -43.03 -30.44 -20.64
C ALA A 24 -42.26 -29.11 -20.72
N PHE A 25 -41.06 -29.10 -21.29
CA PHE A 25 -40.48 -27.89 -21.88
C PHE A 25 -40.21 -28.11 -23.37
N GLU A 26 -40.66 -27.18 -24.23
CA GLU A 26 -40.41 -27.25 -25.67
C GLU A 26 -38.90 -27.27 -25.95
N PRO A 27 -38.41 -28.05 -26.94
CA PRO A 27 -36.98 -28.20 -27.22
C PRO A 27 -36.27 -26.86 -27.49
N LEU A 28 -37.00 -25.88 -28.01
CA LEU A 28 -36.50 -24.52 -28.21
C LEU A 28 -36.19 -23.82 -26.89
N SER A 29 -37.07 -23.95 -25.89
CA SER A 29 -36.90 -23.31 -24.57
C SER A 29 -35.74 -23.89 -23.78
N VAL A 30 -35.54 -25.21 -23.84
CA VAL A 30 -34.39 -25.89 -23.21
C VAL A 30 -33.09 -25.50 -23.91
N GLY A 31 -33.08 -25.45 -25.25
CA GLY A 31 -31.92 -25.02 -26.03
C GLY A 31 -31.48 -23.58 -25.72
N ILE A 32 -32.44 -22.65 -25.62
CA ILE A 32 -32.17 -21.26 -25.24
C ILE A 32 -31.64 -21.18 -23.79
N ALA A 33 -32.23 -21.93 -22.86
CA ALA A 33 -31.80 -21.93 -21.45
C ALA A 33 -30.35 -22.45 -21.30
N ILE A 34 -30.02 -23.57 -21.94
CA ILE A 34 -28.65 -24.13 -21.92
C ILE A 34 -27.65 -23.20 -22.61
N GLY A 35 -28.02 -22.62 -23.76
CA GLY A 35 -27.19 -21.66 -24.48
C GLY A 35 -26.89 -20.39 -23.66
N ALA A 36 -27.92 -19.84 -23.00
CA ALA A 36 -27.79 -18.67 -22.14
C ALA A 36 -26.89 -18.95 -20.92
N VAL A 37 -27.08 -20.08 -20.24
CA VAL A 37 -26.25 -20.49 -19.09
C VAL A 37 -24.79 -20.73 -19.51
N SER A 38 -24.56 -21.34 -20.67
CA SER A 38 -23.22 -21.60 -21.20
C SER A 38 -22.47 -20.32 -21.57
N ALA A 39 -23.17 -19.35 -22.20
CA ALA A 39 -22.60 -18.05 -22.52
C ALA A 39 -22.29 -17.22 -21.26
N LEU A 40 -23.21 -17.22 -20.28
CA LEU A 40 -23.01 -16.54 -18.99
C LEU A 40 -21.86 -17.15 -18.18
N THR A 41 -21.81 -18.47 -18.08
CA THR A 41 -20.71 -19.16 -17.37
C THR A 41 -19.38 -19.02 -18.10
N GLY A 42 -19.36 -19.08 -19.43
CA GLY A 42 -18.17 -18.79 -20.24
C GLY A 42 -17.66 -17.36 -20.05
N TYR A 43 -18.54 -16.36 -20.05
CA TYR A 43 -18.17 -14.96 -19.85
C TYR A 43 -17.66 -14.67 -18.43
N LEU A 44 -18.32 -15.21 -17.40
CA LEU A 44 -17.87 -15.08 -16.02
C LEU A 44 -16.55 -15.81 -15.78
N SER A 45 -16.41 -17.02 -16.34
CA SER A 45 -15.18 -17.83 -16.26
C SER A 45 -14.03 -17.22 -17.05
N TYR A 46 -14.30 -16.52 -18.16
CA TYR A 46 -13.27 -15.87 -18.98
C TYR A 46 -12.45 -14.86 -18.17
N THR A 47 -13.09 -14.06 -17.32
CA THR A 47 -12.36 -13.11 -16.46
C THR A 47 -11.49 -13.83 -15.43
N ASP A 48 -11.98 -14.92 -14.83
CA ASP A 48 -11.22 -15.69 -13.85
C ASP A 48 -10.07 -16.46 -14.49
N PHE A 49 -10.28 -16.99 -15.70
CA PHE A 49 -9.24 -17.63 -16.52
C PHE A 49 -8.18 -16.62 -16.96
N PHE A 50 -8.58 -15.43 -17.44
CA PHE A 50 -7.64 -14.37 -17.80
C PHE A 50 -6.81 -13.93 -16.60
N CYS A 51 -7.41 -13.82 -15.41
CA CYS A 51 -6.71 -13.53 -14.17
C CYS A 51 -5.74 -14.63 -13.68
N ARG A 52 -5.74 -15.82 -14.31
CA ARG A 52 -4.70 -16.84 -14.08
C ARG A 52 -3.45 -16.59 -14.93
N PHE A 53 -3.60 -16.00 -16.12
CA PHE A 53 -2.49 -15.72 -17.03
C PHE A 53 -1.97 -14.28 -16.90
N ALA A 54 -2.83 -13.34 -16.52
CA ALA A 54 -2.51 -11.93 -16.30
C ALA A 54 -2.87 -11.49 -14.88
N GLU A 55 -2.17 -10.49 -14.36
CA GLU A 55 -2.41 -9.99 -13.01
C GLU A 55 -3.64 -9.07 -12.97
N CYS A 56 -4.65 -9.45 -12.20
CA CYS A 56 -5.88 -8.67 -12.04
C CYS A 56 -5.90 -7.93 -10.71
N CYS A 57 -6.46 -6.71 -10.72
CA CYS A 57 -6.73 -5.96 -9.51
C CYS A 57 -7.90 -6.60 -8.75
N ARG A 58 -7.59 -7.46 -7.78
CA ARG A 58 -8.56 -7.98 -6.82
C ARG A 58 -8.12 -7.59 -5.41
N GLU A 59 -8.99 -6.87 -4.71
CA GLU A 59 -8.81 -6.58 -3.29
C GLU A 59 -8.94 -7.89 -2.50
N LYS A 60 -7.79 -8.48 -2.14
CA LYS A 60 -7.73 -9.63 -1.25
C LYS A 60 -7.66 -9.15 0.20
N PRO A 61 -8.30 -9.86 1.15
CA PRO A 61 -8.12 -9.56 2.56
C PRO A 61 -6.66 -9.80 2.95
N LEU A 62 -6.09 -8.90 3.74
CA LEU A 62 -4.75 -9.04 4.28
C LEU A 62 -4.74 -10.16 5.32
N ASN A 63 -3.82 -11.11 5.18
CA ASN A 63 -3.58 -12.12 6.22
C ASN A 63 -2.70 -11.51 7.32
N ALA A 64 -3.35 -10.96 8.35
CA ALA A 64 -2.67 -10.30 9.46
C ALA A 64 -1.67 -11.21 10.18
N SER A 65 -1.98 -12.51 10.33
CA SER A 65 -1.10 -13.47 10.98
C SER A 65 0.15 -13.75 10.14
N ALA A 66 -0.01 -13.90 8.82
CA ALA A 66 1.12 -14.08 7.92
C ALA A 66 2.05 -12.86 7.91
N LEU A 67 1.47 -11.65 7.79
CA LEU A 67 2.24 -10.40 7.85
C LEU A 67 3.00 -10.27 9.18
N ARG A 68 2.35 -10.63 10.30
CA ARG A 68 2.99 -10.61 11.62
C ARG A 68 4.17 -11.57 11.69
N LEU A 69 3.99 -12.82 11.26
CA LEU A 69 5.06 -13.81 11.24
C LEU A 69 6.22 -13.37 10.35
N ASP A 70 5.94 -12.86 9.15
CA ASP A 70 6.98 -12.34 8.26
C ASP A 70 7.77 -11.19 8.89
N LEU A 71 7.10 -10.27 9.60
CA LEU A 71 7.78 -9.17 10.28
C LEU A 71 8.58 -9.68 11.50
N GLU A 72 8.03 -10.56 12.33
CA GLU A 72 8.70 -11.06 13.54
C GLU A 72 9.89 -11.99 13.22
N GLU A 73 9.79 -12.83 12.19
CA GLU A 73 10.85 -13.79 11.83
C GLU A 73 11.96 -13.17 10.97
N LYS A 74 11.62 -12.19 10.12
CA LYS A 74 12.57 -11.62 9.16
C LYS A 74 13.15 -10.27 9.59
N LEU A 75 12.43 -9.47 10.39
CA LEU A 75 12.86 -8.12 10.76
C LEU A 75 13.43 -8.07 12.19
N PHE A 76 14.76 -8.04 12.27
CA PHE A 76 15.46 -8.03 13.56
C PHE A 76 15.66 -6.61 14.12
N GLY A 77 15.46 -6.46 15.42
CA GLY A 77 15.80 -5.22 16.15
C GLY A 77 14.90 -4.01 15.86
N GLN A 78 13.77 -4.21 15.18
CA GLN A 78 12.79 -3.15 14.84
C GLN A 78 11.43 -3.43 15.47
N HIS A 79 11.38 -3.47 16.81
CA HIS A 79 10.15 -3.75 17.56
C HIS A 79 9.06 -2.69 17.31
N LEU A 80 9.45 -1.42 17.20
CA LEU A 80 8.54 -0.30 16.92
C LEU A 80 7.92 -0.41 15.52
N ALA A 81 8.74 -0.59 14.48
CA ALA A 81 8.27 -0.75 13.11
C ALA A 81 7.28 -1.91 13.01
N THR A 82 7.64 -3.09 13.52
CA THR A 82 6.78 -4.27 13.45
C THR A 82 5.39 -4.02 14.03
N GLU A 83 5.31 -3.46 15.24
CA GLU A 83 4.03 -3.19 15.92
C GLU A 83 3.18 -2.19 15.14
N VAL A 84 3.79 -1.09 14.70
CA VAL A 84 3.06 0.01 14.07
C VAL A 84 2.63 -0.38 12.65
N ILE A 85 3.43 -1.14 11.88
CA ILE A 85 3.13 -1.53 10.49
C ILE A 85 1.95 -2.50 10.52
N LEU A 86 2.04 -3.48 11.41
CA LEU A 86 1.00 -4.47 11.59
C LEU A 86 -0.33 -3.78 11.93
N LYS A 87 -0.34 -2.87 12.90
CA LYS A 87 -1.56 -2.12 13.30
C LYS A 87 -2.09 -1.23 12.16
N ALA A 88 -1.20 -0.54 11.43
CA ALA A 88 -1.59 0.37 10.36
C ALA A 88 -2.20 -0.36 9.16
N LEU A 89 -1.54 -1.42 8.67
CA LEU A 89 -2.00 -2.19 7.51
C LEU A 89 -3.27 -2.99 7.82
N THR A 90 -3.34 -3.64 8.98
CA THR A 90 -4.54 -4.39 9.39
C THR A 90 -5.73 -3.47 9.60
N GLY A 91 -5.54 -2.32 10.28
CA GLY A 91 -6.59 -1.32 10.46
C GLY A 91 -7.09 -0.74 9.13
N PHE A 92 -6.18 -0.44 8.21
CA PHE A 92 -6.53 0.10 6.90
C PHE A 92 -7.29 -0.92 6.04
N ARG A 93 -6.81 -2.18 5.98
CA ARG A 93 -7.42 -3.23 5.17
C ARG A 93 -8.76 -3.73 5.71
N ASN A 94 -8.97 -3.65 7.02
CA ASN A 94 -10.25 -3.99 7.64
C ASN A 94 -11.31 -2.89 7.45
N ASN A 95 -10.90 -1.65 7.16
CA ASN A 95 -11.81 -0.55 6.89
C ASN A 95 -12.30 -0.59 5.44
N LYS A 96 -13.61 -0.83 5.22
CA LYS A 96 -14.22 -0.85 3.88
C LYS A 96 -14.28 0.53 3.22
N HIS A 97 -14.29 1.60 4.02
CA HIS A 97 -14.44 2.99 3.57
C HIS A 97 -13.37 3.89 4.23
N PRO A 98 -12.09 3.72 3.85
CA PRO A 98 -11.04 4.62 4.33
C PRO A 98 -11.33 6.05 3.86
N LYS A 99 -11.12 7.05 4.73
CA LYS A 99 -11.33 8.47 4.40
C LYS A 99 -10.14 9.10 3.66
N LYS A 100 -8.97 8.47 3.77
CA LYS A 100 -7.71 8.87 3.15
C LYS A 100 -6.89 7.63 2.78
N PRO A 101 -5.97 7.71 1.82
CA PRO A 101 -5.00 6.63 1.59
C PRO A 101 -4.21 6.31 2.86
N LEU A 102 -3.67 5.09 2.91
CA LEU A 102 -2.69 4.76 3.91
C LEU A 102 -1.36 5.39 3.52
N THR A 103 -0.77 6.15 4.43
CA THR A 103 0.54 6.75 4.21
C THR A 103 1.46 6.33 5.34
N LEU A 104 2.52 5.59 5.00
CA LEU A 104 3.55 5.15 5.92
C LEU A 104 4.84 5.91 5.60
N SER A 105 5.51 6.42 6.62
CA SER A 105 6.81 7.06 6.48
C SER A 105 7.81 6.36 7.37
N LEU A 106 8.74 5.65 6.74
CA LEU A 106 9.79 4.83 7.34
C LEU A 106 11.09 5.63 7.36
N HIS A 107 11.57 5.97 8.55
CA HIS A 107 12.83 6.69 8.72
C HIS A 107 13.80 5.93 9.62
N GLY A 108 15.09 6.08 9.34
CA GLY A 108 16.15 5.47 10.13
C GLY A 108 17.49 5.51 9.41
N TRP A 109 18.53 5.00 10.06
CA TRP A 109 19.85 4.91 9.46
C TRP A 109 19.86 3.99 8.22
N ALA A 110 20.86 4.15 7.35
CA ALA A 110 21.02 3.28 6.19
C ALA A 110 21.33 1.83 6.63
N GLY A 111 20.78 0.84 5.92
CA GLY A 111 21.04 -0.59 6.23
C GLY A 111 20.25 -1.16 7.42
N THR A 112 19.30 -0.42 8.01
CA THR A 112 18.47 -0.90 9.12
C THR A 112 17.20 -1.66 8.70
N GLY A 113 17.02 -1.91 7.40
CA GLY A 113 15.93 -2.74 6.87
C GLY A 113 14.73 -2.01 6.26
N LYS A 114 14.75 -0.67 6.07
CA LYS A 114 13.61 0.08 5.48
C LYS A 114 13.09 -0.48 4.15
N ASN A 115 14.00 -0.75 3.21
CA ASN A 115 13.65 -1.31 1.91
C ASN A 115 13.14 -2.74 2.04
N PHE A 116 13.74 -3.52 2.95
CA PHE A 116 13.33 -4.89 3.24
C PHE A 116 11.92 -4.97 3.83
N VAL A 117 11.58 -4.05 4.75
CA VAL A 117 10.23 -3.90 5.28
C VAL A 117 9.23 -3.58 4.17
N SER A 118 9.56 -2.64 3.28
CA SER A 118 8.69 -2.29 2.15
C SER A 118 8.44 -3.49 1.22
N GLN A 119 9.45 -4.35 1.05
CA GLN A 119 9.34 -5.59 0.30
C GLN A 119 8.41 -6.60 0.99
N ILE A 120 8.57 -6.84 2.30
CA ILE A 120 7.68 -7.72 3.08
C ILE A 120 6.23 -7.24 2.98
N VAL A 121 6.02 -5.93 3.11
CA VAL A 121 4.70 -5.31 2.98
C VAL A 121 4.13 -5.53 1.57
N ALA A 122 4.93 -5.31 0.52
CA ALA A 122 4.50 -5.53 -0.86
C ALA A 122 4.13 -7.00 -1.13
N GLU A 123 4.93 -7.95 -0.66
CA GLU A 123 4.70 -9.40 -0.79
C GLU A 123 3.42 -9.86 -0.09
N ASN A 124 3.09 -9.26 1.06
CA ASN A 124 1.87 -9.55 1.81
C ASN A 124 0.62 -8.88 1.22
N LEU A 125 0.78 -7.77 0.48
CA LEU A 125 -0.33 -7.06 -0.17
C LEU A 125 -0.64 -7.62 -1.57
N HIS A 126 0.41 -7.98 -2.32
CA HIS A 126 0.31 -8.47 -3.69
C HIS A 126 1.16 -9.74 -3.85
N PRO A 127 0.63 -10.83 -4.44
CA PRO A 127 1.34 -12.11 -4.52
C PRO A 127 2.69 -12.07 -5.26
N LYS A 128 2.86 -11.10 -6.18
CA LYS A 128 4.12 -10.90 -6.92
C LYS A 128 5.07 -9.91 -6.23
N GLY A 129 4.71 -9.39 -5.05
CA GLY A 129 5.51 -8.41 -4.31
C GLY A 129 5.84 -7.19 -5.15
N LEU A 130 7.12 -6.79 -5.16
CA LEU A 130 7.63 -5.67 -5.95
C LEU A 130 7.54 -5.87 -7.47
N ARG A 131 7.32 -7.11 -7.95
CA ARG A 131 7.13 -7.43 -9.37
C ARG A 131 5.65 -7.36 -9.80
N SER A 132 4.76 -6.98 -8.90
CA SER A 132 3.35 -6.77 -9.21
C SER A 132 3.16 -5.54 -10.09
N ASN A 133 2.24 -5.62 -11.05
CA ASN A 133 1.84 -4.46 -11.85
C ASN A 133 1.17 -3.34 -11.03
N PHE A 134 0.81 -3.62 -9.78
CA PHE A 134 0.15 -2.68 -8.87
C PHE A 134 1.06 -2.18 -7.74
N VAL A 135 2.35 -2.52 -7.78
CA VAL A 135 3.36 -2.03 -6.85
C VAL A 135 4.40 -1.25 -7.65
N HIS A 136 4.56 0.02 -7.32
CA HIS A 136 5.42 0.94 -8.05
C HIS A 136 6.49 1.49 -7.13
N LEU A 137 7.76 1.27 -7.47
CA LEU A 137 8.91 1.77 -6.75
C LEU A 137 9.53 2.95 -7.50
N PHE A 138 9.66 4.08 -6.82
CA PHE A 138 10.34 5.27 -7.28
C PHE A 138 11.55 5.52 -6.39
N VAL A 139 12.74 5.41 -6.96
CA VAL A 139 14.00 5.80 -6.31
C VAL A 139 14.34 7.23 -6.74
N SER A 140 14.46 8.14 -5.77
CA SER A 140 14.62 9.58 -6.04
C SER A 140 15.84 9.89 -6.92
N THR A 141 16.99 9.30 -6.61
CA THR A 141 18.24 9.53 -7.35
C THR A 141 18.28 8.90 -8.74
N LEU A 142 17.44 7.91 -9.01
CA LEU A 142 17.38 7.22 -10.31
C LEU A 142 16.34 7.84 -11.24
N HIS A 143 15.13 8.09 -10.73
CA HIS A 143 14.01 8.54 -11.54
C HIS A 143 13.92 10.06 -11.63
N PHE A 144 14.48 10.78 -10.67
CA PHE A 144 14.41 12.25 -10.60
C PHE A 144 15.82 12.87 -10.40
N PRO A 145 16.81 12.56 -11.27
CA PRO A 145 18.19 13.00 -11.06
C PRO A 145 18.43 14.49 -11.34
N HIS A 146 17.67 15.10 -12.26
CA HIS A 146 17.94 16.45 -12.78
C HIS A 146 16.90 17.48 -12.31
N GLU A 147 17.35 18.50 -11.59
CA GLU A 147 16.48 19.57 -11.06
C GLU A 147 15.87 20.45 -12.17
N GLN A 148 16.50 20.51 -13.35
CA GLN A 148 16.01 21.30 -14.48
C GLN A 148 14.74 20.69 -15.10
N GLU A 149 14.54 19.38 -14.94
CA GLU A 149 13.43 18.62 -15.53
C GLU A 149 12.28 18.37 -14.55
N ILE A 150 12.28 19.03 -13.38
CA ILE A 150 11.29 18.79 -12.32
C ILE A 150 9.85 18.92 -12.83
N LYS A 151 9.54 19.90 -13.68
CA LYS A 151 8.19 20.05 -14.26
C LYS A 151 7.77 18.82 -15.09
N LEU A 152 8.70 18.27 -15.88
CA LEU A 152 8.44 17.06 -16.66
C LEU A 152 8.18 15.87 -15.74
N TYR A 153 9.00 15.71 -14.69
CA TYR A 153 8.85 14.64 -13.72
C TYR A 153 7.55 14.74 -12.92
N GLN A 154 7.13 15.95 -12.53
CA GLN A 154 5.83 16.20 -11.89
C GLN A 154 4.69 15.69 -12.78
N ASP A 155 4.67 16.10 -14.05
CA ASP A 155 3.63 15.72 -15.00
C ASP A 155 3.60 14.20 -15.25
N GLN A 156 4.78 13.59 -15.44
CA GLN A 156 4.90 12.14 -15.63
C GLN A 156 4.42 11.38 -14.40
N LEU A 157 4.82 11.80 -13.20
CA LEU A 157 4.45 11.16 -11.96
C LEU A 157 2.94 11.26 -11.69
N GLN A 158 2.35 12.44 -11.88
CA GLN A 158 0.91 12.62 -11.71
C GLN A 158 0.10 11.76 -12.69
N LYS A 159 0.51 11.73 -13.97
CA LYS A 159 -0.11 10.87 -14.98
C LYS A 159 0.04 9.39 -14.63
N TRP A 160 1.22 8.97 -14.16
CA TRP A 160 1.49 7.59 -13.77
C TRP A 160 0.62 7.15 -12.59
N ILE A 161 0.57 7.95 -11.52
CA ILE A 161 -0.24 7.66 -10.34
C ILE A 161 -1.73 7.62 -10.74
N ARG A 162 -2.20 8.62 -11.50
CA ARG A 162 -3.59 8.67 -11.97
C ARG A 162 -3.96 7.44 -12.80
N GLY A 163 -3.12 7.06 -13.76
CA GLY A 163 -3.35 5.90 -14.63
C GLY A 163 -3.42 4.58 -13.84
N ASN A 164 -2.46 4.36 -12.94
CA ASN A 164 -2.39 3.12 -12.17
C ASN A 164 -3.48 3.02 -11.10
N VAL A 165 -3.87 4.12 -10.44
CA VAL A 165 -4.99 4.10 -9.49
C VAL A 165 -6.33 3.94 -10.21
N SER A 166 -6.46 4.49 -11.42
CA SER A 166 -7.64 4.24 -12.28
C SER A 166 -7.78 2.77 -12.65
N ALA A 167 -6.65 2.10 -12.95
CA ALA A 167 -6.64 0.66 -13.22
C ALA A 167 -6.85 -0.18 -11.96
N CYS A 168 -6.29 0.24 -10.82
CA CYS A 168 -6.41 -0.44 -9.55
C CYS A 168 -6.40 0.53 -8.36
N ALA A 169 -7.53 0.67 -7.68
CA ALA A 169 -7.64 1.54 -6.51
C ALA A 169 -6.71 1.13 -5.34
N SER A 170 -6.29 -0.14 -5.31
CA SER A 170 -5.41 -0.72 -4.28
C SER A 170 -3.93 -0.76 -4.69
N SER A 171 -3.49 0.14 -5.57
CA SER A 171 -2.08 0.27 -5.94
C SER A 171 -1.22 0.77 -4.76
N VAL A 172 0.03 0.31 -4.75
CA VAL A 172 1.04 0.65 -3.74
C VAL A 172 2.13 1.47 -4.42
N PHE A 173 2.46 2.62 -3.85
CA PHE A 173 3.54 3.50 -4.32
C PHE A 173 4.61 3.60 -3.25
N ILE A 174 5.84 3.21 -3.58
CA ILE A 174 6.99 3.24 -2.69
C ILE A 174 7.95 4.30 -3.21
N PHE A 175 8.27 5.28 -2.37
CA PHE A 175 9.22 6.35 -2.68
C PHE A 175 10.45 6.17 -1.80
N ASP A 176 11.55 5.73 -2.42
CA ASP A 176 12.84 5.53 -1.77
C ASP A 176 13.72 6.78 -1.88
N GLU A 177 14.59 6.95 -0.89
CA GLU A 177 15.45 8.12 -0.69
C GLU A 177 14.69 9.45 -0.71
N MET A 178 13.54 9.50 -0.03
CA MET A 178 12.67 10.67 0.02
C MET A 178 13.37 11.92 0.58
N ASP A 179 14.41 11.77 1.40
CA ASP A 179 15.27 12.87 1.88
C ASP A 179 16.04 13.58 0.77
N LYS A 180 16.20 12.94 -0.39
CA LYS A 180 16.86 13.49 -1.58
C LYS A 180 15.84 13.97 -2.62
N LEU A 181 14.54 13.79 -2.37
CA LEU A 181 13.51 14.14 -3.33
C LEU A 181 13.30 15.66 -3.38
N HIS A 182 13.28 16.21 -4.59
CA HIS A 182 13.09 17.64 -4.79
C HIS A 182 11.68 18.09 -4.30
N PRO A 183 11.55 19.22 -3.57
CA PRO A 183 10.27 19.70 -3.02
C PRO A 183 9.12 19.77 -4.03
N GLY A 184 9.42 20.18 -5.27
CA GLY A 184 8.43 20.21 -6.33
C GLY A 184 7.78 18.86 -6.63
N ILE A 185 8.51 17.74 -6.52
CA ILE A 185 7.92 16.40 -6.73
C ILE A 185 6.99 16.05 -5.56
N ILE A 186 7.36 16.44 -4.34
CA ILE A 186 6.54 16.23 -3.14
C ILE A 186 5.22 16.99 -3.26
N ASP A 187 5.26 18.23 -3.72
CA ASP A 187 4.08 19.06 -3.97
C ASP A 187 3.15 18.44 -5.02
N ALA A 188 3.71 17.76 -6.03
CA ALA A 188 2.91 17.07 -7.05
C ALA A 188 2.19 15.82 -6.52
N ILE A 189 2.72 15.15 -5.49
CA ILE A 189 2.13 13.96 -4.87
C ILE A 189 1.09 14.32 -3.80
N LYS A 190 1.30 15.45 -3.11
CA LYS A 190 0.51 15.91 -1.95
C LYS A 190 -1.02 15.84 -2.15
N PRO A 191 -1.61 16.21 -3.31
CA PRO A 191 -3.05 16.11 -3.51
C PRO A 191 -3.59 14.67 -3.38
N PHE A 192 -2.79 13.67 -3.72
CA PHE A 192 -3.20 12.26 -3.64
C PHE A 192 -3.19 11.69 -2.22
N LEU A 193 -2.56 12.38 -1.27
CA LEU A 193 -2.41 11.96 0.13
C LEU A 193 -3.45 12.59 1.08
N ASP A 194 -4.14 13.63 0.63
CA ASP A 194 -5.09 14.38 1.47
C ASP A 194 -6.46 13.66 1.55
N TYR A 195 -7.38 14.20 2.36
CA TYR A 195 -8.70 13.60 2.64
C TYR A 195 -9.74 13.78 1.52
N TYR A 196 -9.30 14.16 0.31
CA TYR A 196 -10.21 14.38 -0.81
C TYR A 196 -10.99 13.10 -1.15
N GLU A 197 -12.28 13.26 -1.44
CA GLU A 197 -13.13 12.15 -1.89
C GLU A 197 -12.63 11.56 -3.20
N GLN A 198 -12.35 12.48 -4.12
CA GLN A 198 -11.84 12.21 -5.45
C GLN A 198 -10.93 13.37 -5.84
N VAL A 199 -9.84 13.05 -6.53
CA VAL A 199 -9.02 14.02 -7.26
C VAL A 199 -9.20 13.67 -8.73
N ASP A 200 -9.67 14.62 -9.54
CA ASP A 200 -9.99 14.41 -10.96
C ASP A 200 -10.96 13.24 -11.22
N GLY A 201 -11.95 13.03 -10.33
CA GLY A 201 -12.94 11.96 -10.47
C GLY A 201 -12.48 10.57 -10.02
N ILE A 202 -11.24 10.43 -9.54
CA ILE A 202 -10.63 9.15 -9.11
C ILE A 202 -10.44 9.17 -7.60
N SER A 203 -10.81 8.07 -6.93
CA SER A 203 -10.61 7.95 -5.48
C SER A 203 -9.29 7.26 -5.14
N TYR A 204 -8.45 7.98 -4.41
CA TYR A 204 -7.14 7.51 -3.93
C TYR A 204 -7.20 6.87 -2.55
N ARG A 205 -8.39 6.83 -1.93
CA ARG A 205 -8.60 6.41 -0.53
C ARG A 205 -8.13 4.98 -0.21
N LYS A 206 -8.08 4.10 -1.21
CA LYS A 206 -7.64 2.71 -1.06
C LYS A 206 -6.17 2.48 -1.43
N ALA A 207 -5.49 3.50 -1.95
CA ALA A 207 -4.09 3.41 -2.30
C ALA A 207 -3.21 3.43 -1.04
N ILE A 208 -2.00 2.89 -1.17
CA ILE A 208 -1.01 2.85 -0.10
C ILE A 208 0.24 3.57 -0.60
N PHE A 209 0.72 4.53 0.18
CA PHE A 209 1.95 5.26 -0.08
C PHE A 209 2.95 4.94 1.03
N ILE A 210 4.16 4.54 0.64
CA ILE A 210 5.25 4.20 1.54
C ILE A 210 6.43 5.10 1.20
N PHE A 211 6.86 5.93 2.14
CA PHE A 211 8.02 6.81 2.01
C PHE A 211 9.17 6.23 2.82
N LEU A 212 10.34 6.09 2.20
CA LEU A 212 11.55 5.62 2.85
C LEU A 212 12.57 6.76 2.87
N SER A 213 13.12 7.05 4.04
CA SER A 213 14.05 8.17 4.20
C SER A 213 15.15 7.88 5.21
N ASN A 214 16.31 8.49 5.01
CA ASN A 214 17.40 8.52 5.98
C ASN A 214 17.32 9.74 6.91
N ALA A 215 16.38 10.67 6.69
CA ALA A 215 16.19 11.84 7.53
C ALA A 215 15.88 11.43 8.98
N GLY A 216 16.56 12.05 9.94
CA GLY A 216 16.38 11.75 11.36
C GLY A 216 17.08 10.48 11.86
N GLY A 217 17.80 9.75 11.00
CA GLY A 217 18.57 8.56 11.39
C GLY A 217 19.54 8.82 12.55
N ASP A 218 20.27 9.93 12.50
CA ASP A 218 21.26 10.33 13.52
C ASP A 218 20.60 10.54 14.89
N LEU A 219 19.40 11.10 14.90
CA LEU A 219 18.64 11.43 16.10
C LEU A 219 18.06 10.18 16.75
N ILE A 220 17.57 9.25 15.94
CA ILE A 220 17.10 7.93 16.39
C ILE A 220 18.29 7.17 17.01
N THR A 221 19.43 7.17 16.34
CA THR A 221 20.66 6.53 16.85
C THR A 221 21.12 7.16 18.15
N LYS A 222 21.08 8.49 18.27
CA LYS A 222 21.42 9.21 19.51
C LYS A 222 20.47 8.82 20.66
N THR A 223 19.17 8.78 20.40
CA THR A 223 18.18 8.38 21.42
C THR A 223 18.41 6.93 21.88
N ALA A 224 18.68 6.03 20.94
CA ALA A 224 19.03 4.64 21.27
C ALA A 224 20.33 4.53 22.09
N LEU A 225 21.34 5.36 21.76
CA LEU A 225 22.59 5.44 22.50
C LEU A 225 22.38 5.97 23.93
N ASP A 226 21.52 6.97 24.10
CA ASP A 226 21.21 7.55 25.42
C ASP A 226 20.50 6.53 26.33
N PHE A 227 19.57 5.74 25.78
CA PHE A 227 18.96 4.62 26.50
C PHE A 227 19.98 3.54 26.89
N TRP A 228 20.87 3.19 25.95
CA TRP A 228 21.92 2.20 26.21
C TRP A 228 22.89 2.67 27.30
N ARG A 229 23.30 3.95 27.27
CA ARG A 229 24.12 4.58 28.33
C ARG A 229 23.42 4.61 29.68
N ALA A 230 22.10 4.74 29.69
CA ALA A 230 21.29 4.65 30.91
C ALA A 230 21.05 3.21 31.40
N GLY A 231 21.67 2.19 30.76
CA GLY A 231 21.50 0.78 31.12
C GLY A 231 20.12 0.20 30.78
N ARG A 232 19.36 0.89 29.93
CA ARG A 232 18.00 0.48 29.53
C ARG A 232 18.04 -0.39 28.27
N LYS A 233 17.07 -1.28 28.14
CA LYS A 233 16.95 -2.14 26.96
C LYS A 233 16.42 -1.34 25.77
N ARG A 234 16.78 -1.75 24.56
CA ARG A 234 16.30 -1.14 23.31
C ARG A 234 14.79 -1.27 23.17
N GLU A 235 14.23 -2.40 23.60
CA GLU A 235 12.80 -2.73 23.52
C GLU A 235 11.94 -1.83 24.42
N GLU A 236 12.55 -1.10 25.37
CA GLU A 236 11.85 -0.11 26.19
C GLU A 236 11.62 1.23 25.49
N ILE A 237 12.32 1.49 24.37
CA ILE A 237 12.12 2.71 23.59
C ILE A 237 10.71 2.67 23.01
N GLN A 238 9.92 3.71 23.30
CA GLN A 238 8.54 3.85 22.80
C GLN A 238 8.46 4.95 21.74
N LEU A 239 7.37 4.93 20.97
CA LEU A 239 7.10 5.93 19.93
C LEU A 239 7.17 7.37 20.46
N LYS A 240 6.63 7.60 21.67
CA LYS A 240 6.62 8.90 22.35
C LYS A 240 8.01 9.47 22.65
N ASP A 241 9.03 8.63 22.73
CA ASP A 241 10.41 9.05 23.01
C ASP A 241 11.10 9.56 21.73
N LEU A 242 10.62 9.13 20.56
CA LEU A 242 11.16 9.47 19.24
C LEU A 242 10.41 10.63 18.57
N GLU A 243 9.10 10.75 18.78
CA GLU A 243 8.26 11.81 18.21
C GLU A 243 8.83 13.24 18.43
N PRO A 244 9.23 13.64 19.66
CA PRO A 244 9.72 15.00 19.91
C PRO A 244 11.04 15.26 19.20
N VAL A 245 11.95 14.30 19.24
CA VAL A 245 13.30 14.42 18.67
C VAL A 245 13.22 14.57 17.15
N LEU A 246 12.26 13.88 16.52
CA LEU A 246 12.07 13.91 15.07
C LEU A 246 11.24 15.13 14.63
N SER A 247 10.29 15.58 15.45
CA SER A 247 9.56 16.84 15.22
C SER A 247 10.44 18.10 15.29
N VAL A 248 11.58 18.04 15.97
CA VAL A 248 12.52 19.17 16.01
C VAL A 248 13.62 18.97 14.98
N GLY A 249 14.22 17.79 14.91
CA GLY A 249 15.42 17.60 14.10
C GLY A 249 15.19 17.34 12.62
N VAL A 250 14.02 16.83 12.20
CA VAL A 250 13.65 16.78 10.76
C VAL A 250 13.31 18.18 10.25
N PHE A 251 12.88 19.08 11.13
CA PHE A 251 12.44 20.43 10.80
C PHE A 251 13.57 21.46 10.83
N ASN A 252 14.62 21.22 11.63
CA ASN A 252 15.66 22.23 11.88
C ASN A 252 17.00 21.98 11.15
N ASN A 253 17.28 20.76 10.66
CA ASN A 253 18.65 20.41 10.24
C ASN A 253 19.05 20.68 8.77
N ARG A 254 18.26 21.35 7.93
CA ARG A 254 18.79 21.91 6.67
C ARG A 254 18.15 23.24 6.29
N HIS A 255 19.02 24.19 5.95
CA HIS A 255 18.80 25.55 5.45
C HIS A 255 17.43 25.82 4.81
N LYS A 256 16.78 26.90 5.28
CA LYS A 256 15.82 27.78 4.61
C LYS A 256 15.43 27.35 3.17
N ILE A 257 14.55 26.35 3.06
CA ILE A 257 13.68 26.01 1.90
C ILE A 257 12.71 24.87 2.33
N GLN A 258 13.06 24.08 3.35
CA GLN A 258 12.26 22.93 3.80
C GLN A 258 11.27 23.22 4.95
N SER A 259 10.86 24.48 5.19
CA SER A 259 9.83 24.76 6.22
C SER A 259 8.41 24.42 5.75
N HIS A 260 8.14 24.37 4.45
CA HIS A 260 6.79 24.07 3.93
C HIS A 260 6.53 22.59 3.59
N VAL A 261 7.58 21.76 3.62
CA VAL A 261 7.50 20.37 3.14
C VAL A 261 7.30 19.39 4.29
N CYS A 262 7.81 19.66 5.51
CA CYS A 262 7.55 18.80 6.67
C CYS A 262 6.37 19.28 7.54
N ASP A 263 6.10 20.59 7.64
CA ASP A 263 5.04 21.15 8.50
C ASP A 263 3.62 20.66 8.16
N PRO A 264 3.20 20.60 6.88
CA PRO A 264 1.89 20.06 6.52
C PRO A 264 1.94 18.57 6.16
N PHE A 265 3.06 18.05 5.66
CA PHE A 265 3.15 16.67 5.15
C PHE A 265 3.31 15.67 6.29
N CYS A 266 4.24 15.89 7.25
CA CYS A 266 4.35 15.03 8.43
C CYS A 266 3.16 15.20 9.38
N SER A 267 2.64 16.42 9.56
CA SER A 267 1.48 16.65 10.45
C SER A 267 0.13 16.18 9.87
N ARG A 268 -0.07 16.18 8.54
CA ARG A 268 -1.29 15.62 7.91
C ARG A 268 -1.21 14.13 7.61
N ILE A 269 -0.02 13.52 7.62
CA ILE A 269 0.18 12.07 7.77
C ILE A 269 -0.13 11.68 9.23
N ALA A 270 -1.32 12.03 9.71
CA ALA A 270 -1.93 11.52 10.94
C ALA A 270 -2.35 10.06 10.74
N GLY A 271 -1.37 9.24 10.39
CA GLY A 271 -1.47 7.83 10.03
C GLY A 271 -0.19 7.13 10.43
N LYS A 272 0.28 7.41 11.66
CA LYS A 272 1.41 6.78 12.35
C LYS A 272 2.71 6.78 11.51
N GLN A 273 3.57 7.76 11.77
CA GLN A 273 4.99 7.64 11.46
C GLN A 273 5.52 6.32 12.02
N LEU A 274 6.32 5.67 11.20
CA LEU A 274 6.63 4.27 11.33
C LEU A 274 8.15 4.16 11.41
N TRP A 275 8.70 3.74 12.54
CA TRP A 275 10.14 3.80 12.79
C TRP A 275 10.70 2.42 13.04
#